data_AF-A0A2G1UM26-F1
#
_entry.id   AF-A0A2G1UM26-F1
#
_cell.length_a   1.000
_cell.length_b   1.000
_cell.length_c   1.000
_cell.angle_alpha   90.00
_cell.angle_beta   90.00
_cell.angle_gamma   90.00
#
_symmetry.space_group_name_H-M   'P 1'
#
loop_
_entity.id
_entity.type
_entity.pdbx_description
1 polymer ?
#
loop_
_entity_poly.entity_id
_entity_poly.type
_entity_poly.pdbx_seq_one_letter_code
_entity_poly.pdbx_strand_id
1 'polypeptide(L)'
;MAACNPCSPCKTRCKAGQHCKAGGKAGGNPCAASNPCATKNPCAAKKPCAANPCAAKNPCATKSCNPCAVKGCNPGAANGKCGAKPNPDAARKVTRPANYQPYEGNPGKLMALGEQLFSDSSLSGNGLSCASCHNDGAGYNATFATAYPHAVAMARDMFGMASVHLDEMVQICMVQPMAAEPLDWSGESLAALTAYMGKVQAQFAGH
;
A
#
# COMPACT_ATOMS: atom_id res chain seq x y z
N MET A 1 28.59 37.11 5.02
CA MET A 1 27.37 37.37 5.81
C MET A 1 26.34 36.32 5.40
N ALA A 2 25.99 35.38 6.27
CA ALA A 2 25.01 34.35 5.95
C ALA A 2 23.64 34.74 6.48
N ALA A 3 22.62 34.72 5.62
CA ALA A 3 21.23 34.96 6.01
C ALA A 3 20.73 33.79 6.86
N CYS A 4 19.88 34.08 7.85
CA CYS A 4 19.24 33.07 8.68
C CYS A 4 18.34 32.15 7.84
N ASN A 5 18.68 30.86 7.84
CA ASN A 5 17.91 29.80 7.20
C ASN A 5 16.60 29.54 8.01
N PRO A 6 15.45 29.23 7.38
CA PRO A 6 14.16 28.93 8.03
C PRO A 6 14.15 27.91 9.18
N CYS A 7 15.21 27.13 9.38
CA CYS A 7 15.33 26.15 10.47
C CYS A 7 16.18 26.60 11.67
N SER A 8 16.43 27.90 11.85
CA SER A 8 17.07 28.39 13.09
C SER A 8 16.04 28.56 14.23
N PRO A 9 16.29 28.00 15.43
CA PRO A 9 15.35 28.05 16.56
C PRO A 9 15.21 29.45 17.19
N CYS A 10 16.01 30.43 16.74
CA CYS A 10 15.95 31.82 17.21
C CYS A 10 14.89 32.68 16.52
N LYS A 11 13.94 32.09 15.77
CA LYS A 11 12.96 32.83 14.97
C LYS A 11 12.08 33.78 15.79
N THR A 12 11.97 33.59 17.10
CA THR A 12 11.20 34.48 17.99
C THR A 12 12.03 35.50 18.77
N ARG A 13 13.36 35.54 18.59
CA ARG A 13 14.24 36.42 19.39
C ARG A 13 15.10 37.42 18.62
N CYS A 14 15.04 37.46 17.28
CA CYS A 14 15.74 38.50 16.51
C CYS A 14 14.89 39.01 15.33
N LYS A 15 14.79 40.33 15.16
CA LYS A 15 14.15 40.97 13.99
C LYS A 15 15.13 41.03 12.80
N ALA A 16 14.56 40.97 11.60
CA ALA A 16 15.32 40.96 10.34
C ALA A 16 16.16 42.25 10.18
N GLY A 17 17.47 42.09 9.97
CA GLY A 17 18.42 43.18 9.67
C GLY A 17 19.60 43.34 10.62
N GLN A 18 19.70 42.59 11.73
CA GLN A 18 20.83 42.72 12.65
C GLN A 18 21.93 41.68 12.40
N HIS A 19 23.17 42.15 12.28
CA HIS A 19 24.38 41.33 12.18
C HIS A 19 25.04 41.23 13.56
N CYS A 20 25.26 40.02 14.07
CA CYS A 20 26.04 39.81 15.29
C CYS A 20 27.53 39.97 14.97
N LYS A 21 28.18 40.98 15.59
CA LYS A 21 29.62 41.21 15.52
C LYS A 21 30.37 40.03 16.15
N ALA A 22 31.31 39.46 15.39
CA ALA A 22 32.35 38.59 15.93
C ALA A 22 33.34 39.42 16.75
N GLY A 23 33.58 39.04 17.99
CA GLY A 23 34.63 39.64 18.82
C GLY A 23 34.75 39.00 20.19
N GLY A 24 35.74 38.11 20.35
CA GLY A 24 36.51 38.06 21.60
C GLY A 24 36.36 36.83 22.52
N LYS A 25 37.31 35.91 22.34
CA LYS A 25 38.03 35.09 23.35
C LYS A 25 37.33 33.91 24.04
N ALA A 26 38.07 32.80 23.98
CA ALA A 26 37.81 31.49 24.55
C ALA A 26 37.84 31.48 26.08
N GLY A 27 36.93 30.71 26.67
CA GLY A 27 36.96 30.36 28.10
C GLY A 27 35.58 30.15 28.69
N GLY A 28 35.00 28.95 28.52
CA GLY A 28 33.82 28.47 29.26
C GLY A 28 32.48 28.67 28.56
N ASN A 29 31.93 27.60 27.98
CA ASN A 29 30.54 27.56 27.54
C ASN A 29 29.63 27.31 28.77
N PRO A 30 28.68 28.20 29.11
CA PRO A 30 27.74 27.99 30.23
C PRO A 30 26.75 26.84 30.01
N CYS A 31 26.82 26.11 28.89
CA CYS A 31 26.05 24.89 28.64
C CYS A 31 26.65 23.60 29.24
N ALA A 32 27.65 23.69 30.13
CA ALA A 32 28.18 22.55 30.88
C ALA A 32 27.36 22.18 32.14
N ALA A 33 26.10 22.60 32.22
CA ALA A 33 25.12 22.05 33.14
C ALA A 33 24.05 21.32 32.32
N SER A 34 24.19 19.98 32.25
CA SER A 34 23.20 18.96 31.89
C SER A 34 22.04 19.41 30.98
N ASN A 35 22.21 19.23 29.67
CA ASN A 35 21.11 19.34 28.71
C ASN A 35 20.25 18.06 28.75
N PRO A 36 18.99 18.08 29.22
CA PRO A 36 18.13 16.90 29.30
C PRO A 36 17.69 16.36 27.93
N CYS A 37 18.03 17.04 26.84
CA CYS A 37 17.71 16.64 25.46
C CYS A 37 18.81 15.84 24.75
N ALA A 38 19.92 15.50 25.41
CA ALA A 38 21.00 14.71 24.80
C ALA A 38 20.68 13.21 24.64
N THR A 39 19.58 12.71 25.23
CA THR A 39 19.22 11.28 25.16
C THR A 39 18.29 10.91 24.01
N LYS A 40 17.77 11.86 23.22
CA LYS A 40 16.91 11.56 22.06
C LYS A 40 17.04 12.62 20.96
N ASN A 41 18.15 12.61 20.21
CA ASN A 41 18.24 13.34 18.94
C ASN A 41 18.12 12.37 17.75
N PRO A 42 16.93 12.25 17.12
CA PRO A 42 16.72 11.34 16.00
C PRO A 42 17.42 11.78 14.70
N CYS A 43 18.02 12.98 14.67
CA CYS A 43 18.67 13.54 13.47
C CYS A 43 20.15 13.16 13.31
N ALA A 44 20.73 12.35 14.20
CA ALA A 44 22.04 11.71 13.99
C ALA A 44 21.95 10.40 13.19
N ALA A 45 20.73 9.91 12.92
CA ALA A 45 20.50 8.78 12.03
C ALA A 45 20.56 9.26 10.56
N LYS A 46 21.51 8.71 9.82
CA LYS A 46 21.85 8.94 8.41
C LYS A 46 20.67 9.40 7.52
N LYS A 47 20.86 10.56 6.85
CA LYS A 47 20.22 11.06 5.61
C LYS A 47 18.77 10.55 5.34
N PRO A 48 17.73 11.28 5.75
CA PRO A 48 16.33 10.88 5.56
C PRO A 48 15.80 11.09 4.12
N CYS A 49 16.58 11.70 3.22
CA CYS A 49 16.16 12.05 1.86
C CYS A 49 16.78 11.18 0.75
N ALA A 50 17.46 10.08 1.10
CA ALA A 50 17.93 9.08 0.13
C ALA A 50 17.05 7.81 0.07
N ALA A 51 16.05 7.71 0.94
CA ALA A 51 15.09 6.61 0.94
C ALA A 51 13.74 7.13 0.44
N ASN A 52 13.31 6.68 -0.74
CA ASN A 52 11.92 6.79 -1.13
C ASN A 52 11.10 5.93 -0.15
N PRO A 53 10.17 6.50 0.64
CA PRO A 53 9.36 5.73 1.58
C PRO A 53 8.51 4.64 0.89
N CYS A 54 8.31 4.71 -0.44
CA CYS A 54 7.68 3.66 -1.24
C CYS A 54 8.64 2.51 -1.62
N ALA A 55 9.97 2.72 -1.56
CA ALA A 55 10.97 1.66 -1.75
C ALA A 55 11.24 0.87 -0.46
N ALA A 56 10.74 1.37 0.68
CA ALA A 56 10.85 0.71 1.97
C ALA A 56 9.76 -0.37 2.13
N LYS A 57 10.01 -1.53 1.51
CA LYS A 57 9.34 -2.82 1.75
C LYS A 57 7.84 -2.85 1.43
N ASN A 58 7.51 -3.44 0.28
CA ASN A 58 6.16 -3.91 -0.06
C ASN A 58 5.47 -4.48 1.20
N PRO A 59 4.38 -3.85 1.69
CA PRO A 59 3.75 -4.25 2.95
C PRO A 59 3.19 -5.68 2.86
N CYS A 60 2.81 -6.11 1.65
CA CYS A 60 2.39 -7.46 1.34
C CYS A 60 3.56 -8.46 1.16
N ALA A 61 4.83 -8.04 1.14
CA ALA A 61 5.97 -8.98 0.99
C ALA A 61 6.50 -9.49 2.35
N THR A 62 6.16 -8.85 3.46
CA THR A 62 6.69 -9.21 4.79
C THR A 62 5.78 -10.24 5.47
N LYS A 63 6.30 -11.44 5.81
CA LYS A 63 5.48 -12.57 6.35
C LYS A 63 4.62 -12.20 7.57
N SER A 64 5.07 -11.28 8.42
CA SER A 64 4.34 -10.88 9.63
C SER A 64 3.18 -9.89 9.37
N CYS A 65 3.14 -9.26 8.19
CA CYS A 65 2.10 -8.32 7.78
C CYS A 65 1.48 -8.63 6.41
N ASN A 66 1.82 -9.77 5.78
CA ASN A 66 1.36 -10.14 4.44
C ASN A 66 -0.04 -10.77 4.51
N PRO A 67 -1.12 -10.02 4.21
CA PRO A 67 -2.48 -10.56 4.25
C PRO A 67 -2.69 -11.74 3.29
N CYS A 68 -1.80 -11.92 2.30
CA CYS A 68 -1.81 -13.05 1.36
C CYS A 68 -1.19 -14.34 1.92
N ALA A 69 -0.44 -14.28 3.03
CA ALA A 69 0.29 -15.41 3.61
C ALA A 69 -0.07 -15.73 5.06
N VAL A 70 -0.75 -14.84 5.79
CA VAL A 70 -1.25 -15.14 7.14
C VAL A 70 -2.52 -15.98 7.08
N LYS A 71 -2.44 -17.20 7.60
CA LYS A 71 -3.59 -18.11 7.74
C LYS A 71 -4.58 -17.54 8.75
N GLY A 72 -5.81 -17.25 8.31
CA GLY A 72 -6.95 -16.96 9.17
C GLY A 72 -7.14 -15.52 9.63
N CYS A 73 -6.49 -14.51 9.05
CA CYS A 73 -7.01 -13.14 9.21
C CYS A 73 -8.22 -13.02 8.27
N ASN A 74 -9.35 -12.53 8.73
CA ASN A 74 -10.59 -12.52 7.95
C ASN A 74 -11.08 -11.09 7.80
N PRO A 75 -11.64 -10.69 6.63
CA PRO A 75 -12.36 -9.43 6.49
C PRO A 75 -13.34 -9.14 7.64
N GLY A 76 -13.08 -8.05 8.36
CA GLY A 76 -13.94 -7.58 9.44
C GLY A 76 -13.62 -8.15 10.83
N ALA A 77 -12.56 -8.94 10.99
CA ALA A 77 -12.08 -9.30 12.32
C ALA A 77 -11.49 -8.05 13.02
N ALA A 78 -12.05 -7.67 14.17
CA ALA A 78 -11.54 -6.57 14.97
C ALA A 78 -10.04 -6.75 15.28
N ASN A 79 -9.24 -5.73 14.99
CA ASN A 79 -7.81 -5.55 15.29
C ASN A 79 -7.01 -6.85 15.51
N GLY A 80 -6.54 -7.45 14.42
CA GLY A 80 -5.38 -8.35 14.47
C GLY A 80 -5.64 -9.78 14.98
N LYS A 81 -6.89 -10.24 15.04
CA LYS A 81 -7.17 -11.66 15.34
C LYS A 81 -7.04 -12.53 14.08
N CYS A 82 -5.81 -12.94 13.79
CA CYS A 82 -5.54 -13.98 12.80
C CYS A 82 -5.74 -15.37 13.44
N GLY A 83 -6.55 -16.21 12.78
CA GLY A 83 -7.08 -17.49 13.27
C GLY A 83 -8.61 -17.60 13.21
N ALA A 84 -9.33 -16.61 12.66
CA ALA A 84 -10.78 -16.66 12.48
C ALA A 84 -11.15 -17.61 11.33
N LYS A 85 -12.27 -18.34 11.49
CA LYS A 85 -12.90 -19.10 10.40
C LYS A 85 -13.27 -18.12 9.26
N PRO A 86 -13.32 -18.57 8.00
CA PRO A 86 -13.77 -17.73 6.88
C PRO A 86 -15.10 -17.02 7.16
N ASN A 87 -15.27 -15.78 6.70
CA ASN A 87 -16.50 -15.00 6.89
C ASN A 87 -17.42 -15.21 5.67
N PRO A 88 -18.57 -15.88 5.83
CA PRO A 88 -19.52 -16.09 4.73
C PRO A 88 -20.09 -14.80 4.15
N ASP A 89 -20.24 -13.74 4.96
CA ASP A 89 -20.78 -12.46 4.50
C ASP A 89 -19.76 -11.70 3.66
N ALA A 90 -18.48 -11.75 4.06
CA ALA A 90 -17.41 -11.19 3.25
C ALA A 90 -17.22 -11.97 1.95
N ALA A 91 -17.33 -13.31 2.00
CA ALA A 91 -17.30 -14.16 0.81
C ALA A 91 -18.44 -13.80 -0.15
N ARG A 92 -19.67 -13.58 0.36
CA ARG A 92 -20.81 -13.15 -0.45
C ARG A 92 -20.58 -11.84 -1.20
N LYS A 93 -19.82 -10.89 -0.63
CA LYS A 93 -19.51 -9.61 -1.28
C LYS A 93 -18.52 -9.75 -2.45
N VAL A 94 -17.68 -10.78 -2.45
CA VAL A 94 -16.61 -10.98 -3.44
C VAL A 94 -16.85 -12.20 -4.35
N THR A 95 -17.95 -12.91 -4.18
CA THR A 95 -18.39 -13.99 -5.08
C THR A 95 -19.24 -13.44 -6.21
N ARG A 96 -19.01 -13.92 -7.43
CA ARG A 96 -19.84 -13.54 -8.59
C ARG A 96 -21.33 -13.81 -8.32
N PRO A 97 -22.23 -12.88 -8.66
CA PRO A 97 -23.66 -13.14 -8.63
C PRO A 97 -24.04 -14.20 -9.68
N ALA A 98 -25.13 -14.95 -9.45
CA ALA A 98 -25.52 -16.09 -10.30
C ALA A 98 -25.76 -15.73 -11.79
N ASN A 99 -26.14 -14.49 -12.08
CA ASN A 99 -26.38 -13.99 -13.44
C ASN A 99 -25.33 -12.95 -13.86
N TYR A 100 -24.09 -13.13 -13.40
CA TYR A 100 -23.02 -12.21 -13.70
C TYR A 100 -22.81 -12.06 -15.21
N GLN A 101 -22.86 -10.81 -15.67
CA GLN A 101 -22.43 -10.40 -17.00
C GLN A 101 -21.39 -9.28 -16.81
N PRO A 102 -20.17 -9.44 -17.36
CA PRO A 102 -19.17 -8.39 -17.28
C PRO A 102 -19.64 -7.16 -18.06
N TYR A 103 -19.22 -5.98 -17.61
CA TYR A 103 -19.43 -4.76 -18.39
C TYR A 103 -18.75 -4.90 -19.76
N GLU A 104 -19.50 -4.64 -20.82
CA GLU A 104 -18.99 -4.61 -22.19
C GLU A 104 -18.67 -3.17 -22.60
N GLY A 105 -17.41 -2.92 -22.96
CA GLY A 105 -16.93 -1.62 -23.38
C GLY A 105 -15.84 -1.73 -24.44
N ASN A 106 -15.35 -0.58 -24.91
CA ASN A 106 -14.24 -0.58 -25.86
C ASN A 106 -12.98 -1.23 -25.20
N PRO A 107 -12.42 -2.30 -25.78
CA PRO A 107 -11.32 -3.03 -25.14
C PRO A 107 -10.08 -2.18 -24.86
N GLY A 108 -9.75 -1.24 -25.76
CA GLY A 108 -8.62 -0.32 -25.58
C GLY A 108 -8.84 0.65 -24.42
N LYS A 109 -10.07 1.19 -24.28
CA LYS A 109 -10.42 2.06 -23.15
C LYS A 109 -10.41 1.30 -21.83
N LEU A 110 -10.97 0.10 -21.79
CA LEU A 110 -10.95 -0.75 -20.60
C LEU A 110 -9.52 -1.09 -20.17
N MET A 111 -8.64 -1.42 -21.12
CA MET A 111 -7.24 -1.68 -20.83
C MET A 111 -6.53 -0.45 -20.24
N ALA A 112 -6.70 0.73 -20.87
CA ALA A 112 -6.09 1.97 -20.40
C ALA A 112 -6.60 2.39 -19.02
N LEU A 113 -7.91 2.26 -18.78
CA LEU A 113 -8.51 2.53 -17.48
C LEU A 113 -8.02 1.54 -16.42
N GLY A 114 -7.93 0.24 -16.74
CA GLY A 114 -7.45 -0.78 -15.81
C GLY A 114 -6.01 -0.53 -15.37
N GLU A 115 -5.15 -0.11 -16.30
CA GLU A 115 -3.77 0.29 -16.00
C GLU A 115 -3.71 1.52 -15.09
N GLN A 116 -4.56 2.52 -15.33
CA GLN A 116 -4.67 3.70 -14.46
C GLN A 116 -5.14 3.31 -13.05
N LEU A 117 -6.22 2.53 -12.95
CA LEU A 117 -6.80 2.09 -11.67
C LEU A 117 -5.84 1.23 -10.86
N PHE A 118 -4.99 0.44 -11.52
CA PHE A 118 -3.99 -0.41 -10.85
C PHE A 118 -3.04 0.40 -9.95
N SER A 119 -2.76 1.65 -10.30
CA SER A 119 -1.90 2.55 -9.53
C SER A 119 -2.67 3.56 -8.67
N ASP A 120 -4.01 3.55 -8.72
CA ASP A 120 -4.85 4.54 -8.06
C ASP A 120 -5.04 4.20 -6.57
N SER A 121 -4.40 4.97 -5.69
CA SER A 121 -4.52 4.82 -4.24
C SER A 121 -5.88 5.26 -3.70
N SER A 122 -6.64 6.07 -4.45
CA SER A 122 -7.97 6.56 -4.02
C SER A 122 -9.03 5.46 -3.97
N LEU A 123 -8.74 4.30 -4.58
CA LEU A 123 -9.57 3.10 -4.52
C LEU A 123 -9.58 2.44 -3.13
N SER A 124 -8.69 2.84 -2.22
CA SER A 124 -8.49 2.18 -0.93
C SER A 124 -8.85 3.09 0.24
N GLY A 125 -9.29 2.48 1.35
CA GLY A 125 -9.47 3.20 2.61
C GLY A 125 -8.15 3.47 3.36
N ASN A 126 -7.03 2.88 2.91
CA ASN A 126 -5.75 2.90 3.62
C ASN A 126 -4.57 3.44 2.79
N GLY A 127 -4.84 4.04 1.62
CA GLY A 127 -3.84 4.66 0.75
C GLY A 127 -3.02 3.68 -0.09
N LEU A 128 -3.35 2.39 -0.10
CA LEU A 128 -2.72 1.40 -0.98
C LEU A 128 -3.35 1.41 -2.38
N SER A 129 -2.55 1.09 -3.37
CA SER A 129 -3.00 0.70 -4.72
C SER A 129 -2.57 -0.73 -5.00
N CYS A 130 -3.05 -1.33 -6.09
CA CYS A 130 -2.57 -2.64 -6.51
C CYS A 130 -1.04 -2.61 -6.75
N ALA A 131 -0.55 -1.55 -7.39
CA ALA A 131 0.87 -1.31 -7.64
C ALA A 131 1.70 -1.22 -6.35
N SER A 132 1.11 -0.84 -5.21
CA SER A 132 1.83 -0.81 -3.93
C SER A 132 2.38 -2.18 -3.52
N CYS A 133 1.76 -3.27 -3.99
CA CYS A 133 2.21 -4.64 -3.74
C CYS A 133 2.60 -5.41 -5.01
N HIS A 134 2.07 -5.05 -6.17
CA HIS A 134 2.20 -5.81 -7.42
C HIS A 134 3.01 -5.12 -8.52
N ASN A 135 3.85 -4.15 -8.17
CA ASN A 135 4.73 -3.50 -9.13
C ASN A 135 5.74 -4.47 -9.75
N ASP A 136 5.93 -4.37 -11.07
CA ASP A 136 6.91 -5.17 -11.84
C ASP A 136 6.81 -6.69 -11.62
N GLY A 137 5.59 -7.22 -11.44
CA GLY A 137 5.37 -8.66 -11.21
C GLY A 137 5.73 -9.14 -9.80
N ALA A 138 6.11 -8.24 -8.90
CA ALA A 138 6.36 -8.58 -7.50
C ALA A 138 5.06 -8.98 -6.78
N GLY A 139 5.20 -9.72 -5.68
CA GLY A 139 4.06 -10.05 -4.79
C GLY A 139 3.05 -11.06 -5.36
N TYR A 140 3.18 -11.50 -6.61
CA TYR A 140 2.40 -12.61 -7.16
C TYR A 140 2.97 -13.96 -6.70
N ASN A 141 2.08 -14.92 -6.47
CA ASN A 141 2.46 -16.32 -6.30
C ASN A 141 2.67 -16.98 -7.66
N ALA A 142 3.49 -18.03 -7.76
CA ALA A 142 3.64 -18.82 -8.98
C ALA A 142 2.29 -19.33 -9.53
N THR A 143 1.31 -19.63 -8.66
CA THR A 143 -0.02 -20.05 -9.09
C THR A 143 -0.77 -18.98 -9.88
N PHE A 144 -0.35 -17.71 -9.81
CA PHE A 144 -0.94 -16.63 -10.61
C PHE A 144 -0.83 -16.92 -12.12
N ALA A 145 0.20 -17.63 -12.58
CA ALA A 145 0.31 -18.05 -13.98
C ALA A 145 -0.73 -19.11 -14.41
N THR A 146 -1.46 -19.71 -13.46
CA THR A 146 -2.48 -20.72 -13.76
C THR A 146 -3.74 -20.07 -14.30
N ALA A 147 -4.29 -20.62 -15.39
CA ALA A 147 -5.54 -20.14 -15.96
C ALA A 147 -6.66 -20.07 -14.90
N TYR A 148 -7.42 -18.98 -14.89
CA TYR A 148 -8.58 -18.83 -14.02
C TYR A 148 -9.79 -19.57 -14.60
N PRO A 149 -10.69 -20.13 -13.76
CA PRO A 149 -10.62 -20.12 -12.30
C PRO A 149 -9.61 -21.12 -11.73
N HIS A 150 -8.96 -20.76 -10.62
CA HIS A 150 -8.05 -21.66 -9.90
C HIS A 150 -8.08 -21.39 -8.39
N ALA A 151 -7.47 -22.29 -7.61
CA ALA A 151 -7.41 -22.18 -6.16
C ALA A 151 -6.35 -21.15 -5.71
N VAL A 152 -6.75 -20.15 -4.94
CA VAL A 152 -5.84 -19.15 -4.33
C VAL A 152 -5.90 -19.28 -2.82
N ALA A 153 -4.73 -19.36 -2.16
CA ALA A 153 -4.64 -19.56 -0.72
C ALA A 153 -5.39 -18.49 0.09
N MET A 154 -5.27 -17.22 -0.28
CA MET A 154 -5.99 -16.10 0.36
C MET A 154 -7.51 -16.30 0.29
N ALA A 155 -8.03 -16.63 -0.90
CA ALA A 155 -9.46 -16.86 -1.11
C ALA A 155 -9.96 -18.06 -0.29
N ARG A 156 -9.20 -19.16 -0.28
CA ARG A 156 -9.54 -20.38 0.48
C ARG A 156 -9.51 -20.14 1.99
N ASP A 157 -8.42 -19.56 2.50
CA ASP A 157 -8.19 -19.43 3.94
C ASP A 157 -9.01 -18.32 4.60
N MET A 158 -9.33 -17.24 3.87
CA MET A 158 -10.01 -16.06 4.43
C MET A 158 -11.49 -15.99 4.04
N PHE A 159 -11.84 -16.49 2.85
CA PHE A 159 -13.21 -16.41 2.31
C PHE A 159 -13.86 -17.78 2.10
N GLY A 160 -13.13 -18.88 2.28
CA GLY A 160 -13.67 -20.23 2.10
C GLY A 160 -13.98 -20.56 0.64
N MET A 161 -13.44 -19.80 -0.31
CA MET A 161 -13.63 -20.02 -1.73
C MET A 161 -12.61 -21.06 -2.24
N ALA A 162 -13.10 -22.21 -2.73
CA ALA A 162 -12.24 -23.29 -3.19
C ALA A 162 -11.46 -22.93 -4.47
N SER A 163 -12.10 -22.18 -5.36
CA SER A 163 -11.53 -21.58 -6.56
C SER A 163 -12.08 -20.17 -6.70
N VAL A 164 -11.32 -19.31 -7.37
CA VAL A 164 -11.75 -17.96 -7.70
C VAL A 164 -11.58 -17.72 -9.18
N HIS A 165 -12.43 -16.87 -9.75
CA HIS A 165 -12.20 -16.19 -11.01
C HIS A 165 -11.30 -14.96 -10.83
N LEU A 166 -10.82 -14.38 -11.93
CA LEU A 166 -9.88 -13.25 -11.88
C LEU A 166 -10.51 -12.00 -11.26
N ASP A 167 -11.75 -11.68 -11.61
CA ASP A 167 -12.53 -10.58 -11.03
C ASP A 167 -12.86 -10.80 -9.55
N GLU A 168 -13.20 -12.02 -9.13
CA GLU A 168 -13.35 -12.39 -7.71
C GLU A 168 -12.04 -12.15 -6.95
N MET A 169 -10.89 -12.48 -7.56
CA MET A 169 -9.59 -12.21 -6.96
C MET A 169 -9.29 -10.71 -6.87
N VAL A 170 -9.68 -9.91 -7.87
CA VAL A 170 -9.59 -8.43 -7.81
C VAL A 170 -10.41 -7.90 -6.63
N GLN A 171 -11.65 -8.36 -6.46
CA GLN A 171 -12.51 -7.95 -5.34
C GLN A 171 -11.92 -8.36 -3.99
N ILE A 172 -11.33 -9.56 -3.89
CA ILE A 172 -10.63 -10.01 -2.68
C ILE A 172 -9.46 -9.08 -2.32
N CYS A 173 -8.64 -8.68 -3.31
CA CYS A 173 -7.55 -7.74 -3.11
C CYS A 173 -8.05 -6.34 -2.70
N MET A 174 -9.17 -5.89 -3.26
CA MET A 174 -9.82 -4.64 -2.86
C MET A 174 -10.22 -4.67 -1.38
N VAL A 175 -10.94 -5.70 -0.96
CA VAL A 175 -11.53 -5.71 0.39
C VAL A 175 -10.55 -6.10 1.49
N GLN A 176 -9.49 -6.86 1.20
CA GLN A 176 -8.53 -7.32 2.22
C GLN A 176 -7.32 -6.44 2.41
N PRO A 177 -6.31 -6.47 1.53
CA PRO A 177 -5.16 -5.59 1.70
C PRO A 177 -5.54 -4.12 1.59
N MET A 178 -6.47 -3.74 0.70
CA MET A 178 -6.76 -2.33 0.40
C MET A 178 -7.89 -1.71 1.25
N ALA A 179 -8.53 -2.49 2.13
CA ALA A 179 -9.63 -2.00 2.98
C ALA A 179 -10.67 -1.15 2.20
N ALA A 180 -10.99 -1.59 0.98
CA ALA A 180 -11.92 -0.94 0.08
C ALA A 180 -13.28 -1.66 0.09
N GLU A 181 -14.32 -0.98 -0.38
CA GLU A 181 -15.55 -1.68 -0.76
C GLU A 181 -15.35 -2.41 -2.10
N PRO A 182 -16.06 -3.54 -2.32
CA PRO A 182 -16.05 -4.21 -3.61
C PRO A 182 -16.51 -3.27 -4.73
N LEU A 183 -15.91 -3.39 -5.90
CA LEU A 183 -16.38 -2.69 -7.10
C LEU A 183 -17.71 -3.27 -7.56
N ASP A 184 -18.48 -2.47 -8.30
CA ASP A 184 -19.70 -2.95 -8.93
C ASP A 184 -19.40 -4.07 -9.92
N TRP A 185 -20.12 -5.18 -9.78
CA TRP A 185 -19.94 -6.38 -10.61
C TRP A 185 -20.13 -6.06 -12.09
N SER A 186 -21.18 -5.31 -12.43
CA SER A 186 -21.47 -4.90 -13.81
C SER A 186 -20.87 -3.53 -14.16
N GLY A 187 -19.93 -3.05 -13.36
CA GLY A 187 -19.30 -1.75 -13.52
C GLY A 187 -18.08 -1.75 -14.44
N GLU A 188 -17.82 -0.60 -15.06
CA GLU A 188 -16.66 -0.39 -15.94
C GLU A 188 -15.33 -0.62 -15.20
N SER A 189 -15.21 -0.17 -13.95
CA SER A 189 -13.95 -0.29 -13.18
C SER A 189 -13.53 -1.75 -12.93
N LEU A 190 -14.47 -2.64 -12.59
CA LEU A 190 -14.15 -4.05 -12.39
C LEU A 190 -13.76 -4.71 -13.71
N ALA A 191 -14.49 -4.43 -14.79
CA ALA A 191 -14.15 -4.95 -16.12
C ALA A 191 -12.78 -4.47 -16.60
N ALA A 192 -12.48 -3.18 -16.39
CA ALA A 192 -11.20 -2.57 -16.75
C ALA A 192 -10.02 -3.20 -15.98
N LEU A 193 -10.12 -3.29 -14.64
CA LEU A 193 -9.10 -3.93 -13.82
C LEU A 193 -8.95 -5.42 -14.17
N THR A 194 -10.04 -6.14 -14.41
CA THR A 194 -10.00 -7.57 -14.78
C THR A 194 -9.30 -7.76 -16.12
N ALA A 195 -9.60 -6.92 -17.11
CA ALA A 195 -8.94 -6.96 -18.42
C ALA A 195 -7.43 -6.67 -18.31
N TYR A 196 -7.05 -5.63 -17.55
CA TYR A 196 -5.65 -5.30 -17.31
C TYR A 196 -4.91 -6.40 -16.55
N MET A 197 -5.53 -6.97 -15.52
CA MET A 197 -4.96 -8.09 -14.77
C MET A 197 -4.78 -9.35 -15.63
N GLY A 198 -5.64 -9.57 -16.63
CA GLY A 198 -5.47 -10.65 -17.61
C GLY A 198 -4.20 -10.46 -18.46
N LYS A 199 -3.91 -9.22 -18.88
CA LYS A 199 -2.64 -8.86 -19.54
C LYS A 199 -1.44 -9.11 -18.61
N VAL A 200 -1.52 -8.64 -17.36
CA VAL A 200 -0.45 -8.84 -16.36
C VAL A 200 -0.20 -10.32 -16.11
N GLN A 201 -1.26 -11.13 -16.03
CA GLN A 201 -1.17 -12.59 -15.89
C GLN A 201 -0.44 -13.22 -17.08
N ALA A 202 -0.83 -12.87 -18.30
CA ALA A 202 -0.23 -13.41 -19.52
C ALA A 202 1.27 -13.05 -19.60
N GLN A 203 1.64 -11.83 -19.20
CA GLN A 203 3.04 -11.42 -19.11
C GLN A 203 3.79 -12.22 -18.04
N PHE A 204 3.21 -12.37 -16.84
CA PHE A 204 3.80 -13.15 -15.76
C PHE A 204 4.03 -14.62 -16.12
N ALA A 205 3.09 -15.24 -16.84
CA ALA A 205 3.21 -16.63 -17.29
C ALA A 205 4.24 -16.83 -18.43
N GLY A 206 4.63 -15.76 -19.12
CA GLY A 206 5.65 -15.77 -20.17
C GLY A 206 7.09 -15.55 -19.67
N HIS A 207 7.26 -15.30 -18.37
CA HIS A 207 8.55 -15.18 -17.68
C HIS A 207 8.95 -16.49 -17.00
#